data_AF-A0A286EDH2-F1
#
_entry.id   AF-A0A286EDH2-F1
#
_cell.length_a   1.000
_cell.length_b   1.000
_cell.length_c   1.000
_cell.angle_alpha   90.00
_cell.angle_beta   90.00
_cell.angle_gamma   90.00
#
_symmetry.space_group_name_H-M   'P 1'
#
loop_
_entity.id
_entity.type
_entity.pdbx_description
1 polymer ?
#
loop_
_entity_poly.entity_id
_entity_poly.type
_entity_poly.pdbx_seq_one_letter_code
_entity_poly.pdbx_strand_id
1 'polypeptide(L)' 'MTPAPKPKPPTQKQRVLQLLRSRERVTVRDIFQLGINSPTARISELRKDGYHIAHQDVTAPNQFGVNVEHREYWLVETK' A
#
# COMPACT_ATOMS: atom_id res chain seq x y z
N MET A 1 28.33 27.71 11.16
CA MET A 1 27.44 26.55 11.40
C MET A 1 26.49 26.43 10.23
N THR A 2 26.62 25.41 9.40
CA THR A 2 25.65 25.14 8.32
C THR A 2 24.35 24.59 8.93
N PRO A 3 23.17 25.03 8.48
CA PRO A 3 21.90 24.51 8.99
C PRO A 3 21.76 23.03 8.62
N ALA A 4 21.24 22.23 9.54
CA ALA A 4 20.98 20.81 9.31
C ALA A 4 19.99 20.61 8.14
N PRO A 5 20.18 19.59 7.28
CA PRO A 5 19.30 19.35 6.15
C PRO A 5 17.88 19.02 6.63
N LYS A 6 16.88 19.62 5.96
CA LYS A 6 15.46 19.37 6.26
C LYS A 6 15.08 17.93 5.92
N PRO A 7 14.15 17.29 6.68
CA PRO A 7 13.69 15.95 6.37
C PRO A 7 13.05 15.89 4.99
N LYS A 8 13.40 14.87 4.20
CA LYS A 8 12.75 14.63 2.90
C LYS A 8 11.37 14.00 3.12
N PRO A 9 10.33 14.42 2.39
CA PRO A 9 9.03 13.77 2.46
C PRO A 9 9.12 12.30 2.01
N PRO A 10 8.28 11.41 2.54
CA PRO A 10 8.29 10.00 2.17
C PRO A 10 7.86 9.82 0.71
N THR A 11 8.56 8.92 0.01
CA THR A 11 8.21 8.51 -1.36
C THR A 11 6.86 7.79 -1.38
N GLN A 12 6.20 7.72 -2.54
CA GLN A 12 4.96 6.96 -2.70
C GLN A 12 5.11 5.50 -2.23
N LYS A 13 6.23 4.85 -2.56
CA LYS A 13 6.57 3.49 -2.09
C LYS A 13 6.63 3.39 -0.56
N GLN A 14 7.30 4.35 0.10
CA GLN A 14 7.37 4.40 1.56
C GLN A 14 6.00 4.66 2.19
N ARG A 15 5.15 5.46 1.56
CA ARG A 15 3.77 5.70 2.02
C ARG A 15 2.91 4.43 1.91
N VAL A 16 3.07 3.62 0.85
CA VAL A 16 2.44 2.29 0.76
C VAL A 16 2.90 1.37 1.89
N LEU A 17 4.20 1.32 2.15
CA LEU A 17 4.75 0.49 3.23
C LEU A 17 4.23 0.93 4.60
N GLN A 18 4.15 2.23 4.85
CA GLN A 18 3.58 2.76 6.08
C GLN A 18 2.10 2.37 6.23
N LEU A 19 1.31 2.48 5.15
CA LEU A 19 -0.09 2.07 5.16
C LEU A 19 -0.22 0.58 5.50
N LEU A 20 0.54 -0.28 4.83
CA LEU A 20 0.58 -1.72 5.06
C LEU A 20 1.01 -2.11 6.49
N ARG A 21 1.83 -1.29 7.15
CA ARG A 21 2.20 -1.49 8.58
C ARG A 21 1.11 -1.01 9.54
N SER A 22 0.31 -0.02 9.11
CA SER A 22 -0.72 0.59 9.96
C SER A 22 -2.07 -0.11 9.94
N ARG A 23 -2.30 -0.99 8.94
CA ARG A 23 -3.58 -1.67 8.73
C ARG A 23 -3.35 -3.15 8.50
N GLU A 24 -4.26 -3.97 9.00
CA GLU A 24 -4.23 -5.42 8.82
C GLU A 24 -4.42 -5.81 7.35
N ARG A 25 -5.33 -5.14 6.63
CA ARG A 25 -5.61 -5.35 5.20
C ARG A 25 -5.78 -4.00 4.50
N VAL A 26 -5.27 -3.89 3.28
CA VAL A 26 -5.41 -2.69 2.44
C VAL A 26 -5.79 -3.08 1.03
N THR A 27 -6.69 -2.31 0.42
CA THR A 27 -7.07 -2.50 -0.99
C THR A 27 -6.27 -1.57 -1.90
N VAL A 28 -6.27 -1.86 -3.21
CA VAL A 28 -5.76 -0.92 -4.23
C VAL A 28 -6.42 0.45 -4.12
N ARG A 29 -7.72 0.48 -3.80
CA ARG A 29 -8.50 1.70 -3.63
C ARG A 29 -8.01 2.53 -2.44
N ASP A 30 -7.75 1.90 -1.29
CA ASP A 30 -7.19 2.58 -0.11
C ASP A 30 -5.87 3.26 -0.44
N ILE A 31 -4.98 2.54 -1.14
CA ILE A 31 -3.68 3.06 -1.54
C ILE A 31 -3.84 4.23 -2.52
N PHE A 32 -4.74 4.10 -3.51
CA PHE A 32 -5.00 5.15 -4.48
C PHE A 32 -5.56 6.42 -3.84
N GLN A 33 -6.44 6.29 -2.85
CA GLN A 33 -7.02 7.42 -2.10
C GLN A 33 -5.97 8.26 -1.33
N LEU A 34 -4.78 7.72 -1.09
CA LEU A 34 -3.65 8.47 -0.53
C LEU A 34 -2.90 9.33 -1.57
N GLY A 35 -3.36 9.36 -2.82
CA GLY A 35 -2.69 10.04 -3.94
C GLY A 35 -1.44 9.29 -4.43
N ILE A 36 -1.45 7.96 -4.30
CA ILE A 36 -0.35 7.11 -4.78
C ILE A 36 -0.70 6.62 -6.18
N ASN A 37 0.19 6.92 -7.12
CA ASN A 37 0.03 6.50 -8.50
C ASN A 37 0.48 5.05 -8.66
N SER A 38 -0.27 4.28 -9.45
CA SER A 38 0.00 2.87 -9.74
C SER A 38 0.27 2.01 -8.49
N PRO A 39 -0.71 1.83 -7.57
CA PRO A 39 -0.53 1.09 -6.32
C PRO A 39 0.12 -0.29 -6.47
N THR A 40 -0.28 -1.04 -7.49
CA THR A 40 0.22 -2.39 -7.78
C THR A 40 1.70 -2.40 -8.14
N ALA A 41 2.18 -1.37 -8.83
CA ALA A 41 3.60 -1.19 -9.13
C ALA A 41 4.41 -0.94 -7.84
N ARG A 42 3.89 -0.11 -6.93
CA ARG A 42 4.54 0.17 -5.64
C ARG A 42 4.60 -1.06 -4.73
N ILE A 43 3.55 -1.87 -4.72
CA ILE A 43 3.56 -3.16 -4.02
C ILE A 43 4.61 -4.12 -4.64
N SER A 44 4.70 -4.15 -5.98
CA SER A 44 5.70 -4.97 -6.67
C SER A 44 7.14 -4.52 -6.38
N GLU A 45 7.38 -3.22 -6.30
CA GLU A 45 8.67 -2.66 -5.86
C GLU A 45 9.02 -3.08 -4.43
N LEU A 46 8.06 -3.00 -3.49
CA LEU A 46 8.27 -3.44 -2.12
C LEU A 46 8.60 -4.93 -2.03
N ARG A 47 7.94 -5.77 -2.83
CA ARG A 47 8.29 -7.21 -2.92
C ARG A 47 9.73 -7.40 -3.42
N LYS A 48 10.15 -6.63 -4.42
CA LYS A 48 11.54 -6.66 -4.93
C LYS A 48 12.55 -6.18 -3.88
N ASP A 49 12.17 -5.25 -3.02
CA ASP A 49 12.98 -4.80 -1.89
C ASP A 49 13.04 -5.82 -0.72
N GLY A 50 12.33 -6.95 -0.85
CA GLY A 50 12.31 -8.04 0.12
C GLY A 50 11.21 -7.96 1.17
N TYR A 51 10.20 -7.08 1.02
CA TYR A 51 9.04 -7.09 1.91
C TYR A 51 8.08 -8.23 1.54
N HIS A 52 7.75 -9.08 2.51
CA HIS A 52 6.80 -10.17 2.34
C HIS A 52 5.37 -9.63 2.38
N ILE A 53 4.81 -9.34 1.19
CA ILE A 53 3.45 -8.81 1.03
C ILE A 53 2.55 -9.86 0.37
N ALA A 54 1.64 -10.45 1.14
CA ALA A 54 0.62 -11.36 0.63
C ALA A 54 -0.55 -10.58 0.01
N HIS A 55 -1.38 -11.31 -0.73
CA HIS A 55 -2.62 -10.77 -1.29
C HIS A 55 -3.70 -11.84 -1.40
N GLN A 56 -4.94 -11.38 -1.45
CA GLN A 56 -6.12 -12.21 -1.67
C GLN A 56 -7.13 -11.42 -2.50
N ASP A 57 -7.76 -12.10 -3.44
CA ASP A 57 -8.90 -11.56 -4.19
C ASP A 57 -10.17 -11.84 -3.39
N VAL A 58 -10.92 -10.77 -3.09
CA VAL A 58 -12.12 -10.78 -2.26
C VAL A 58 -13.27 -10.20 -3.07
N THR A 59 -14.41 -10.88 -3.04
CA THR A 59 -15.65 -10.41 -3.66
C THR A 59 -16.53 -9.78 -2.58
N ALA A 60 -16.86 -8.50 -2.74
CA ALA A 60 -17.77 -7.80 -1.83
C ALA A 60 -18.71 -6.86 -2.60
N PRO A 61 -19.91 -6.59 -2.07
CA PRO A 61 -20.82 -5.64 -2.67
C PRO A 61 -20.22 -4.22 -2.62
N ASN A 62 -20.27 -3.52 -3.75
CA ASN A 62 -19.96 -2.10 -3.82
C ASN A 62 -21.15 -1.27 -3.28
N GLN A 63 -21.00 0.07 -3.31
CA GLN A 63 -22.04 1.01 -2.86
C GLN A 63 -23.37 0.93 -3.63
N PHE A 64 -23.41 0.23 -4.76
CA PHE A 64 -24.60 0.01 -5.57
C PHE A 64 -25.19 -1.40 -5.39
N GLY A 65 -24.69 -2.18 -4.42
CA GLY A 65 -25.14 -3.55 -4.17
C GLY A 65 -24.64 -4.59 -5.17
N VAL A 66 -23.71 -4.23 -6.06
CA VAL A 66 -23.13 -5.15 -7.04
C VAL A 66 -21.86 -5.75 -6.48
N ASN A 67 -21.77 -7.08 -6.47
CA ASN A 67 -20.56 -7.80 -6.08
C ASN A 67 -19.43 -7.51 -7.07
N VAL A 68 -18.33 -6.96 -6.55
CA VAL A 68 -17.12 -6.69 -7.31
C VAL A 68 -15.93 -7.35 -6.65
N GLU A 69 -15.04 -7.88 -7.48
CA GLU A 69 -13.76 -8.40 -7.03
C GLU A 69 -12.81 -7.25 -6.74
N HIS A 70 -12.13 -7.31 -5.60
CA HIS A 70 -11.04 -6.41 -5.27
C HIS A 70 -9.93 -7.18 -4.57
N ARG A 71 -8.71 -6.67 -4.71
CA ARG A 71 -7.52 -7.30 -4.12
C ARG A 71 -7.13 -6.61 -2.81
N GLU A 72 -7.04 -7.40 -1.77
CA GLU A 72 -6.47 -7.02 -0.48
C GLU A 72 -5.00 -7.40 -0.40
N TYR A 73 -4.22 -6.59 0.31
CA TYR A 73 -2.79 -6.79 0.56
C TYR A 73 -2.49 -6.61 2.04
N TRP A 74 -1.50 -7.34 2.54
CA TRP A 74 -1.00 -7.21 3.91
C TRP A 74 0.46 -7.65 4.02
N LEU A 75 1.14 -7.15 5.05
CA LEU A 75 2.47 -7.64 5.41
C LEU A 75 2.33 -8.97 6.15
N VAL A 76 3.04 -9.98 5.67
CA VAL A 76 3.12 -11.30 6.33
C VAL A 76 4.16 -11.26 7.45
N GLU A 77 5.29 -10.59 7.18
CA GLU A 77 6.36 -10.37 8.15
C GLU A 77 6.97 -8.99 7.92
N THR A 78 7.26 -8.28 9.01
CA THR A 78 8.03 -7.04 8.97
C THR A 78 9.51 -7.36 9.05
N LYS A 79 10.24 -7.05 7.96
CA LYS A 79 11.70 -6.87 7.98
C LYS A 79 12.11 -5.83 9.02
#